data_AF-A0A1Z8QP79-F1
#
_entry.id   AF-A0A1Z8QP79-F1
#
_cell.length_a   1.000
_cell.length_b   1.000
_cell.length_c   1.000
_cell.angle_alpha   90.00
_cell.angle_beta   90.00
_cell.angle_gamma   90.00
#
_symmetry.space_group_name_H-M   'P 1'
#
loop_
_entity.id
_entity.type
_entity.pdbx_description
1 polymer ?
#
loop_
_entity_poly.entity_id
_entity_poly.type
_entity_poly.pdbx_seq_one_letter_code
_entity_poly.pdbx_strand_id
1 'polypeptide(L)'
;MLCDWPFVFGCIPIPDVDENIIIDSFNWSTKNGYIEEDAMIHAAMYAYGFGEKKSIKDSILFPSCIPNLIDFPNKTIFNLSNDNFLKKFADNASTFSFPSAAKYIDSVYPIVDSIELLHQMFDAGAKIIQLRLKEYHIGDLDKLIKRACVLSLKYPSSKLFINDHWNLAIQNGAYGIHLGQDDLFLADMKAIENSGLHIGLSSHSYWEVSRAIRYKPSYIACGPIFPTKIKKMPWRIQGVQNLKYWSRVLKIPTVGIGGISLSNLHEVKKTSCSGISIISAIVQSKHPRKTFNLFESQWKKHRHEHIG
;
A
#
# COMPACT_ATOMS: atom_id res chain seq x y z
N MET A 1 -7.44 -23.33 -18.97
CA MET A 1 -7.59 -21.93 -19.38
C MET A 1 -7.25 -21.09 -18.17
N LEU A 2 -5.94 -20.97 -17.91
CA LEU A 2 -5.40 -20.19 -16.81
C LEU A 2 -5.34 -18.74 -17.30
N CYS A 3 -6.39 -17.98 -16.98
CA CYS A 3 -6.36 -16.56 -16.59
C CYS A 3 -5.55 -15.60 -17.49
N ASP A 4 -6.24 -14.68 -18.15
CA ASP A 4 -5.63 -13.56 -18.88
C ASP A 4 -4.85 -12.62 -17.93
N TRP A 5 -3.55 -12.88 -17.80
CA TRP A 5 -2.43 -11.93 -17.54
C TRP A 5 -2.31 -11.21 -16.17
N PRO A 6 -1.13 -11.11 -15.50
CA PRO A 6 0.25 -11.37 -15.93
C PRO A 6 0.92 -12.54 -15.16
N PHE A 7 0.45 -13.77 -15.40
CA PHE A 7 1.18 -15.00 -15.03
C PHE A 7 2.15 -15.52 -16.11
N VAL A 8 2.08 -14.98 -17.34
CA VAL A 8 2.74 -15.53 -18.54
C VAL A 8 4.22 -15.17 -18.67
N PHE A 9 4.86 -14.71 -17.61
CA PHE A 9 6.32 -14.53 -17.66
C PHE A 9 7.11 -15.39 -16.69
N GLY A 10 6.48 -16.22 -15.86
CA GLY A 10 7.23 -17.18 -15.04
C GLY A 10 8.30 -16.53 -14.15
N CYS A 11 8.08 -15.27 -13.76
CA CYS A 11 9.01 -14.44 -12.98
C CYS A 11 8.61 -14.35 -11.49
N ILE A 12 7.72 -15.22 -11.00
CA ILE A 12 7.70 -15.44 -9.56
C ILE A 12 8.84 -16.43 -9.33
N PRO A 13 9.90 -16.04 -8.62
CA PRO A 13 10.94 -16.98 -8.29
C PRO A 13 10.29 -18.06 -7.42
N ILE A 14 10.27 -19.28 -7.91
CA ILE A 14 9.85 -20.44 -7.15
C ILE A 14 11.13 -21.24 -6.94
N PRO A 15 11.49 -21.61 -5.71
CA PRO A 15 12.61 -22.53 -5.49
C PRO A 15 12.37 -23.84 -6.24
N ASP A 16 13.43 -24.62 -6.52
CA ASP A 16 13.29 -25.95 -7.12
C ASP A 16 12.45 -26.84 -6.17
N VAL A 17 11.13 -26.88 -6.39
CA VAL A 17 10.15 -27.67 -5.65
C VAL A 17 9.26 -28.43 -6.63
N ASP A 18 8.64 -29.50 -6.15
CA ASP A 18 7.71 -30.33 -6.93
C ASP A 18 6.54 -29.48 -7.47
N GLU A 19 6.27 -29.59 -8.77
CA GLU A 19 5.19 -28.90 -9.46
C GLU A 19 3.82 -29.19 -8.82
N ASN A 20 3.63 -30.40 -8.29
CA ASN A 20 2.39 -30.77 -7.59
C ASN A 20 2.16 -29.92 -6.34
N ILE A 21 3.21 -29.52 -5.62
CA ILE A 21 3.10 -28.64 -4.44
C ILE A 21 2.59 -27.25 -4.85
N ILE A 22 3.03 -26.74 -6.00
CA ILE A 22 2.61 -25.45 -6.55
C ILE A 22 1.13 -25.53 -6.95
N ILE A 23 0.74 -26.58 -7.68
CA ILE A 23 -0.64 -26.81 -8.13
C ILE A 23 -1.59 -26.97 -6.95
N ASP A 24 -1.23 -27.79 -5.95
CA ASP A 24 -2.06 -28.03 -4.76
C ASP A 24 -2.24 -26.75 -3.93
N SER A 25 -1.19 -25.95 -3.79
CA SER A 25 -1.27 -24.64 -3.13
C SER A 25 -2.23 -23.68 -3.81
N PHE A 26 -2.10 -23.57 -5.13
CA PHE A 26 -2.93 -22.70 -5.93
C PHE A 26 -4.41 -23.12 -5.82
N ASN A 27 -4.68 -24.42 -5.99
CA ASN A 27 -6.02 -25.00 -5.86
C ASN A 27 -6.60 -24.81 -4.46
N TRP A 28 -5.78 -24.92 -3.41
CA TRP A 28 -6.22 -24.64 -2.04
C TRP A 28 -6.61 -23.17 -1.88
N SER A 29 -5.81 -22.24 -2.39
CA SER A 29 -6.06 -20.80 -2.26
C SER A 29 -7.33 -20.38 -2.99
N THR A 30 -7.52 -20.82 -4.24
CA THR A 30 -8.74 -20.51 -5.01
C THR A 30 -10.00 -21.07 -4.34
N LYS A 31 -9.95 -22.32 -3.81
CA LYS A 31 -11.04 -22.91 -3.00
C LYS A 31 -11.37 -22.10 -1.74
N ASN A 32 -10.41 -21.35 -1.20
CA ASN A 32 -10.59 -20.48 -0.03
C ASN A 32 -10.93 -19.02 -0.39
N GLY A 33 -11.35 -18.76 -1.64
CA GLY A 33 -11.84 -17.45 -2.08
C GLY A 33 -10.76 -16.40 -2.27
N TYR A 34 -9.49 -16.82 -2.43
CA TYR A 34 -8.46 -15.94 -2.97
C TYR A 34 -8.61 -15.84 -4.48
N ILE A 35 -8.36 -14.66 -5.02
CA ILE A 35 -8.19 -14.47 -6.46
C ILE A 35 -6.95 -15.24 -6.94
N GLU A 36 -6.86 -15.43 -8.25
CA GLU A 36 -5.81 -16.23 -8.87
C GLU A 36 -4.42 -15.62 -8.62
N GLU A 37 -4.30 -14.29 -8.59
CA GLU A 37 -3.06 -13.60 -8.30
C GLU A 37 -2.53 -13.84 -6.89
N ASP A 38 -3.41 -13.81 -5.88
CA ASP A 38 -3.04 -14.14 -4.50
C ASP A 38 -2.73 -15.64 -4.35
N ALA A 39 -3.49 -16.50 -5.03
CA ALA A 39 -3.28 -17.94 -4.99
C ALA A 39 -1.88 -18.35 -5.47
N MET A 40 -1.37 -17.63 -6.47
CA MET A 40 -0.02 -17.86 -6.96
C MET A 40 1.07 -17.29 -6.08
N ILE A 41 0.84 -16.13 -5.44
CA ILE A 41 1.74 -15.64 -4.39
C ILE A 41 1.83 -16.65 -3.25
N HIS A 42 0.70 -17.23 -2.81
CA HIS A 42 0.72 -18.29 -1.81
C HIS A 42 1.45 -19.55 -2.27
N ALA A 43 1.33 -19.94 -3.55
CA ALA A 43 2.06 -21.07 -4.11
C ALA A 43 3.58 -20.87 -3.99
N ALA A 44 4.06 -19.68 -4.36
CA ALA A 44 5.46 -19.33 -4.17
C ALA A 44 5.86 -19.26 -2.68
N MET A 45 5.04 -18.65 -1.82
CA MET A 45 5.30 -18.61 -0.38
C MET A 45 5.42 -20.02 0.21
N TYR A 46 4.54 -20.95 -0.17
CA TYR A 46 4.59 -22.34 0.25
C TYR A 46 5.83 -23.06 -0.27
N ALA A 47 6.19 -22.86 -1.54
CA ALA A 47 7.40 -23.42 -2.11
C ALA A 47 8.65 -22.97 -1.34
N TYR A 48 8.77 -21.66 -1.06
CA TYR A 48 9.85 -21.11 -0.23
C TYR A 48 9.86 -21.69 1.17
N GLY A 49 8.72 -21.71 1.84
CA GLY A 49 8.65 -22.26 3.18
C GLY A 49 8.94 -23.76 3.23
N PHE A 50 8.57 -24.54 2.20
CA PHE A 50 8.92 -25.96 2.09
C PHE A 50 10.43 -26.17 2.00
N GLY A 51 11.13 -25.41 1.14
CA GLY A 51 12.60 -25.43 1.06
C GLY A 51 13.26 -25.08 2.40
N GLU A 52 12.59 -24.25 3.19
CA GLU A 52 12.95 -23.82 4.54
C GLU A 52 12.43 -24.74 5.67
N LYS A 53 11.87 -25.92 5.34
CA LYS A 53 11.29 -26.91 6.26
C LYS A 53 10.17 -26.36 7.16
N LYS A 54 9.40 -25.39 6.67
CA LYS A 54 8.26 -24.77 7.35
C LYS A 54 6.96 -25.48 6.98
N SER A 55 5.99 -25.48 7.89
CA SER A 55 4.64 -25.96 7.56
C SER A 55 3.99 -25.02 6.54
N ILE A 56 2.94 -25.48 5.85
CA ILE A 56 2.12 -24.65 4.94
C ILE A 56 1.71 -23.34 5.64
N LYS A 57 1.21 -23.45 6.87
CA LYS A 57 0.79 -22.30 7.66
C LYS A 57 1.94 -21.36 8.00
N ASP A 58 3.10 -21.90 8.40
CA ASP A 58 4.26 -21.09 8.75
C ASP A 58 4.87 -20.41 7.52
N SER A 59 4.77 -21.05 6.35
CA SER A 59 5.24 -20.52 5.06
C SER A 59 4.51 -19.24 4.67
N ILE A 60 3.17 -19.20 4.80
CA ILE A 60 2.42 -17.95 4.59
C ILE A 60 2.76 -16.90 5.64
N LEU A 61 3.14 -17.30 6.84
CA LEU A 61 3.40 -16.37 7.95
C LEU A 61 4.85 -15.88 8.02
N PHE A 62 5.73 -16.32 7.13
CA PHE A 62 7.14 -16.00 7.20
C PHE A 62 7.56 -14.88 6.22
N PRO A 63 8.27 -13.83 6.68
CA PRO A 63 8.64 -12.68 5.85
C PRO A 63 9.43 -13.01 4.58
N SER A 64 10.41 -13.93 4.67
CA SER A 64 11.26 -14.27 3.52
C SER A 64 10.53 -15.07 2.45
N CYS A 65 9.31 -15.53 2.74
CA CYS A 65 8.50 -16.28 1.79
C CYS A 65 7.66 -15.34 0.90
N ILE A 66 7.41 -14.08 1.29
CA ILE A 66 6.73 -13.12 0.39
C ILE A 66 7.64 -12.93 -0.82
N PRO A 67 7.20 -13.32 -2.03
CA PRO A 67 8.02 -13.17 -3.21
C PRO A 67 8.32 -11.69 -3.41
N ASN A 68 9.61 -11.37 -3.41
CA ASN A 68 10.10 -10.09 -3.89
C ASN A 68 10.77 -10.36 -5.23
N LEU A 69 10.54 -9.49 -6.22
CA LEU A 69 11.14 -9.61 -7.56
C LEU A 69 12.63 -9.24 -7.58
N ILE A 70 13.29 -9.10 -6.43
CA ILE A 70 14.68 -8.61 -6.35
C ILE A 70 15.64 -9.79 -6.19
N ASP A 71 15.21 -10.88 -5.55
CA ASP A 71 16.01 -12.09 -5.34
C ASP A 71 15.79 -13.11 -6.48
N PHE A 72 16.31 -12.80 -7.67
CA PHE A 72 16.36 -13.74 -8.80
C PHE A 72 17.60 -14.64 -8.74
N PRO A 73 17.44 -15.97 -8.66
CA PRO A 73 18.27 -16.90 -9.42
C PRO A 73 17.68 -17.06 -10.83
N ASN A 74 18.55 -17.19 -11.84
CA ASN A 74 18.27 -17.21 -13.28
C ASN A 74 17.39 -18.36 -13.82
N LYS A 75 16.38 -18.82 -13.08
CA LYS A 75 15.44 -19.86 -13.53
C LYS A 75 14.02 -19.32 -13.53
N THR A 76 13.51 -19.05 -14.73
CA THR A 76 12.09 -18.80 -14.99
C THR A 76 11.51 -20.03 -15.68
N ILE A 77 10.23 -20.31 -15.45
CA ILE A 77 9.55 -21.49 -16.05
C ILE A 77 9.47 -21.37 -17.59
N PHE A 78 9.65 -20.16 -18.14
CA PHE A 78 9.67 -19.89 -19.58
C PHE A 78 10.91 -19.08 -19.99
N ASN A 79 11.39 -19.29 -21.22
CA ASN A 79 12.56 -18.62 -21.80
C ASN A 79 12.18 -17.19 -22.24
N LEU A 80 12.68 -16.17 -21.53
CA LEU A 80 12.16 -14.79 -21.56
C LEU A 80 12.77 -13.84 -22.61
N SER A 81 13.21 -14.35 -23.76
CA SER A 81 14.11 -13.59 -24.63
C SER A 81 13.47 -12.57 -25.59
N ASN A 82 12.15 -12.50 -25.77
CA ASN A 82 11.57 -11.83 -26.97
C ASN A 82 10.41 -10.82 -26.79
N ASP A 83 10.09 -10.33 -25.58
CA ASP A 83 8.94 -9.41 -25.42
C ASP A 83 9.35 -7.98 -24.98
N ASN A 84 9.02 -6.96 -25.78
CA ASN A 84 9.31 -5.55 -25.44
C ASN A 84 8.59 -5.11 -24.15
N PHE A 85 7.45 -5.73 -23.85
CA PHE A 85 6.70 -5.51 -22.62
C PHE A 85 7.47 -6.01 -21.39
N LEU A 86 8.11 -7.18 -21.50
CA LEU A 86 8.99 -7.74 -20.46
C LEU A 86 10.22 -6.90 -20.22
N LYS A 87 10.81 -6.37 -21.29
CA LYS A 87 11.99 -5.51 -21.21
C LYS A 87 11.69 -4.26 -20.38
N LYS A 88 10.51 -3.65 -20.52
CA LYS A 88 10.05 -2.56 -19.63
C LYS A 88 9.94 -2.99 -18.15
N PHE A 89 9.51 -4.22 -17.88
CA PHE A 89 9.43 -4.77 -16.51
C PHE A 89 10.80 -5.17 -15.92
N ALA A 90 11.70 -5.68 -16.75
CA ALA A 90 13.07 -6.05 -16.40
C ALA A 90 13.99 -4.84 -16.25
N ASP A 91 13.83 -3.81 -17.10
CA ASP A 91 14.53 -2.53 -16.99
C ASP A 91 14.07 -1.75 -15.73
N ASN A 92 12.81 -1.93 -15.32
CA ASN A 92 12.28 -1.51 -14.02
C ASN A 92 12.74 -2.40 -12.83
N ALA A 93 13.66 -3.35 -13.04
CA ALA A 93 14.36 -4.07 -11.96
C ALA A 93 15.48 -3.25 -11.32
N SER A 94 15.63 -1.97 -11.72
CA SER A 94 16.29 -0.99 -10.86
C SER A 94 15.65 -1.00 -9.47
N THR A 95 16.45 -1.19 -8.44
CA THR A 95 15.99 -1.03 -7.06
C THR A 95 15.63 0.44 -6.83
N PHE A 96 14.36 0.78 -6.90
CA PHE A 96 13.88 2.09 -6.47
C PHE A 96 14.11 2.26 -4.98
N SER A 97 14.30 3.49 -4.53
CA SER A 97 14.41 3.82 -3.11
C SER A 97 13.82 5.19 -2.83
N PHE A 98 12.66 5.19 -2.16
CA PHE A 98 12.01 6.43 -1.71
C PHE A 98 12.35 6.75 -0.25
N PRO A 99 12.35 8.03 0.15
CA PRO A 99 12.55 8.40 1.55
C PRO A 99 11.47 7.80 2.46
N SER A 100 11.85 7.30 3.64
CA SER A 100 10.88 6.68 4.56
C SER A 100 9.95 7.71 5.22
N ALA A 101 8.65 7.39 5.32
CA ALA A 101 7.68 8.20 6.04
C ALA A 101 7.51 7.80 7.52
N ALA A 102 8.33 6.88 8.05
CA ALA A 102 8.18 6.28 9.38
C ALA A 102 8.00 7.31 10.51
N LYS A 103 8.75 8.42 10.46
CA LYS A 103 8.69 9.49 11.48
C LYS A 103 7.30 10.14 11.60
N TYR A 104 6.55 10.21 10.50
CA TYR A 104 5.29 10.94 10.43
C TYR A 104 4.08 10.02 10.51
N ILE A 105 4.23 8.75 10.13
CA ILE A 105 3.11 7.83 9.96
C ILE A 105 2.64 7.15 11.23
N ASP A 106 3.38 7.30 12.34
CA ASP A 106 2.86 7.04 13.69
C ASP A 106 1.83 8.11 14.09
N SER A 107 0.68 8.04 13.43
CA SER A 107 -0.50 8.88 13.62
C SER A 107 -1.69 8.34 12.82
N VAL A 108 -2.83 8.97 13.03
CA VAL A 108 -3.97 8.92 12.12
C VAL A 108 -3.67 9.88 10.95
N TYR A 109 -3.71 9.38 9.71
CA TYR A 109 -3.63 10.24 8.54
C TYR A 109 -5.00 10.36 7.85
N PRO A 110 -5.60 11.57 7.78
CA PRO A 110 -6.87 11.78 7.10
C PRO A 110 -6.69 11.88 5.59
N ILE A 111 -7.67 11.37 4.85
CA ILE A 111 -7.84 11.64 3.42
C ILE A 111 -8.99 12.64 3.27
N VAL A 112 -8.71 13.74 2.59
CA VAL A 112 -9.64 14.86 2.38
C VAL A 112 -9.83 15.11 0.89
N ASP A 113 -10.97 15.69 0.52
CA ASP A 113 -11.37 15.92 -0.87
C ASP A 113 -11.54 17.41 -1.23
N SER A 114 -11.14 18.31 -0.33
CA SER A 114 -11.26 19.76 -0.50
C SER A 114 -10.14 20.51 0.21
N ILE A 115 -9.87 21.73 -0.25
CA ILE A 115 -8.87 22.63 0.37
C ILE A 115 -9.33 23.07 1.77
N GLU A 116 -10.63 23.21 1.95
CA GLU A 116 -11.26 23.58 3.23
C GLU A 116 -11.03 22.50 4.29
N LEU A 117 -11.23 21.22 3.94
CA LEU A 117 -10.92 20.12 4.85
C LEU A 117 -9.42 19.95 5.05
N LEU A 118 -8.62 20.14 4.01
CA LEU A 118 -7.16 20.13 4.12
C LEU A 118 -6.67 21.15 5.14
N HIS A 119 -7.14 22.40 5.05
CA HIS A 119 -6.81 23.45 6.01
C HIS A 119 -7.23 23.10 7.44
N GLN A 120 -8.43 22.53 7.61
CA GLN A 120 -8.87 22.05 8.91
C GLN A 120 -7.98 20.94 9.49
N MET A 121 -7.51 20.01 8.67
CA MET A 121 -6.61 18.93 9.12
C MET A 121 -5.21 19.46 9.45
N PHE A 122 -4.73 20.47 8.72
CA PHE A 122 -3.52 21.20 9.09
C PHE A 122 -3.65 21.90 10.44
N ASP A 123 -4.73 22.65 10.66
CA ASP A 123 -5.02 23.30 11.96
C ASP A 123 -5.15 22.30 13.11
N ALA A 124 -5.66 21.10 12.83
CA ALA A 124 -5.79 20.03 13.82
C ALA A 124 -4.46 19.33 14.13
N GLY A 125 -3.37 19.66 13.42
CA GLY A 125 -2.04 19.10 13.64
C GLY A 125 -1.84 17.70 13.06
N ALA A 126 -2.60 17.32 12.03
CA ALA A 126 -2.39 16.03 11.36
C ALA A 126 -0.99 15.98 10.72
N LYS A 127 -0.21 14.93 11.03
CA LYS A 127 1.19 14.80 10.58
C LYS A 127 1.32 14.43 9.11
N ILE A 128 0.44 13.56 8.62
CA ILE A 128 0.32 13.20 7.20
C ILE A 128 -1.12 13.50 6.80
N ILE A 129 -1.32 14.15 5.65
CA ILE A 129 -2.65 14.39 5.10
C ILE A 129 -2.60 14.05 3.62
N GLN A 130 -3.58 13.28 3.13
CA GLN A 130 -3.71 13.01 1.71
C GLN A 130 -4.83 13.86 1.12
N LEU A 131 -4.52 14.66 0.10
CA LEU A 131 -5.51 15.36 -0.70
C LEU A 131 -5.90 14.50 -1.90
N ARG A 132 -7.17 14.10 -1.94
CA ARG A 132 -7.76 13.28 -3.00
C ARG A 132 -8.88 14.05 -3.68
N LEU A 133 -8.51 14.82 -4.68
CA LEU A 133 -9.45 15.51 -5.56
C LEU A 133 -9.99 14.51 -6.57
N LYS A 134 -11.31 14.31 -6.62
CA LYS A 134 -11.95 13.57 -7.70
C LYS A 134 -12.05 14.47 -8.92
N GLU A 135 -11.89 13.91 -10.12
CA GLU A 135 -11.84 14.66 -11.37
C GLU A 135 -13.10 15.53 -11.57
N TYR A 136 -12.97 16.82 -11.25
CA TYR A 136 -13.87 17.87 -11.71
C TYR A 136 -12.99 18.90 -12.41
N HIS A 137 -13.05 18.88 -13.74
CA HIS A 137 -12.41 19.83 -14.67
C HIS A 137 -10.89 20.01 -14.49
N ILE A 138 -10.13 19.29 -15.30
CA ILE A 138 -8.65 19.31 -15.41
C ILE A 138 -8.04 20.74 -15.41
N GLY A 139 -8.78 21.76 -15.88
CA GLY A 139 -8.34 23.16 -15.89
C GLY A 139 -8.18 23.82 -14.52
N ASP A 140 -8.85 23.31 -13.47
CA ASP A 140 -8.71 23.84 -12.10
C ASP A 140 -7.90 22.92 -11.19
N LEU A 141 -7.62 21.69 -11.61
CA LEU A 141 -6.89 20.71 -10.81
C LEU A 141 -5.47 21.18 -10.47
N ASP A 142 -4.70 21.68 -11.45
CA ASP A 142 -3.37 22.22 -11.19
C ASP A 142 -3.43 23.41 -10.21
N LYS A 143 -4.38 24.33 -10.38
CA LYS A 143 -4.57 25.45 -9.45
C LYS A 143 -4.87 24.98 -8.04
N LEU A 144 -5.70 23.96 -7.87
CA LEU A 144 -6.05 23.38 -6.57
C LEU A 144 -4.84 22.68 -5.93
N ILE A 145 -4.10 21.87 -6.68
CA ILE A 145 -2.88 21.20 -6.19
C ILE A 145 -1.82 22.24 -5.83
N LYS A 146 -1.60 23.25 -6.68
CA LYS A 146 -0.71 24.38 -6.40
C LYS A 146 -1.10 25.09 -5.11
N ARG A 147 -2.39 25.41 -4.95
CA ARG A 147 -2.92 26.04 -3.73
C ARG A 147 -2.70 25.16 -2.50
N ALA A 148 -2.91 23.85 -2.61
CA ALA A 148 -2.67 22.89 -1.54
C ALA A 148 -1.19 22.82 -1.14
N CYS A 149 -0.28 22.77 -2.13
CA CYS A 149 1.16 22.76 -1.89
C CYS A 149 1.62 24.06 -1.22
N VAL A 150 1.20 25.23 -1.73
CA VAL A 150 1.47 26.54 -1.11
C VAL A 150 0.92 26.62 0.31
N LEU A 151 -0.30 26.11 0.56
CA LEU A 151 -0.87 26.05 1.90
C LEU A 151 -0.02 25.20 2.83
N SER A 152 0.46 24.04 2.36
CA SER A 152 1.26 23.11 3.18
C SER A 152 2.56 23.72 3.69
N LEU A 153 3.15 24.70 2.97
CA LEU A 153 4.36 25.41 3.41
C LEU A 153 4.18 26.17 4.73
N LYS A 154 2.94 26.54 5.07
CA LYS A 154 2.60 27.20 6.34
C LYS A 154 2.58 26.23 7.53
N TYR A 155 2.61 24.92 7.28
CA TYR A 155 2.47 23.86 8.28
C TYR A 155 3.64 22.86 8.19
N PRO A 156 4.87 23.24 8.59
CA PRO A 156 6.07 22.41 8.40
C PRO A 156 6.01 21.04 9.11
N SER A 157 5.20 20.94 10.16
CA SER A 157 4.95 19.70 10.92
C SER A 157 4.02 18.71 10.20
N SER A 158 3.35 19.13 9.13
CA SER A 158 2.37 18.33 8.39
C SER A 158 2.85 18.06 6.96
N LYS A 159 2.68 16.82 6.52
CA LYS A 159 3.18 16.33 5.24
C LYS A 159 2.03 16.05 4.28
N LEU A 160 1.96 16.82 3.21
CA LEU A 160 0.91 16.72 2.19
C LEU A 160 1.26 15.67 1.13
N PHE A 161 0.40 14.68 0.97
CA PHE A 161 0.44 13.72 -0.11
C PHE A 161 -0.65 14.02 -1.14
N ILE A 162 -0.29 14.10 -2.42
CA ILE A 162 -1.25 14.28 -3.52
C ILE A 162 -1.62 12.89 -4.06
N ASN A 163 -2.92 12.60 -4.14
CA ASN A 163 -3.40 11.35 -4.70
C ASN A 163 -3.34 11.36 -6.24
N ASP A 164 -2.82 10.28 -6.83
CA ASP A 164 -2.75 9.92 -8.26
C ASP A 164 -1.99 10.88 -9.20
N HIS A 165 -2.14 12.19 -9.06
CA HIS A 165 -1.60 13.22 -9.96
C HIS A 165 -0.11 13.50 -9.75
N TRP A 166 0.74 12.49 -9.94
CA TRP A 166 2.17 12.54 -9.64
C TRP A 166 2.91 13.64 -10.41
N ASN A 167 2.56 13.89 -11.67
CA ASN A 167 3.15 14.92 -12.51
C ASN A 167 2.90 16.33 -11.93
N LEU A 168 1.65 16.61 -11.53
CA LEU A 168 1.28 17.88 -10.89
C LEU A 168 1.89 18.01 -9.49
N ALA A 169 2.07 16.90 -8.77
CA ALA A 169 2.74 16.89 -7.48
C ALA A 169 4.23 17.26 -7.61
N ILE A 170 4.93 16.74 -8.62
CA ILE A 170 6.32 17.12 -8.94
C ILE A 170 6.36 18.60 -9.32
N GLN A 171 5.52 19.03 -10.27
CA GLN A 171 5.48 20.41 -10.77
C GLN A 171 5.31 21.43 -9.64
N ASN A 172 4.46 21.12 -8.65
CA ASN A 172 4.11 22.03 -7.56
C ASN A 172 4.90 21.78 -6.26
N GLY A 173 5.89 20.89 -6.27
CA GLY A 173 6.76 20.64 -5.10
C GLY A 173 6.01 20.08 -3.89
N ALA A 174 5.11 19.12 -4.10
CA ALA A 174 4.46 18.41 -3.00
C ALA A 174 5.47 17.69 -2.09
N TYR A 175 5.06 17.26 -0.89
CA TYR A 175 5.94 16.42 -0.06
C TYR A 175 5.99 14.97 -0.56
N GLY A 176 4.85 14.47 -1.02
CA GLY A 176 4.76 13.13 -1.58
C GLY A 176 3.51 12.91 -2.41
N ILE A 177 3.40 11.71 -2.94
CA ILE A 177 2.27 11.22 -3.72
C ILE A 177 1.72 9.93 -3.14
N HIS A 178 0.45 9.67 -3.38
CA HIS A 178 -0.15 8.36 -3.09
C HIS A 178 -0.75 7.79 -4.37
N LEU A 179 -0.40 6.55 -4.73
CA LEU A 179 -0.87 5.90 -5.95
C LEU A 179 -1.66 4.62 -5.65
N GLY A 180 -2.73 4.42 -6.43
CA GLY A 180 -3.31 3.09 -6.63
C GLY A 180 -2.44 2.20 -7.52
N GLN A 181 -2.82 0.92 -7.64
CA GLN A 181 -2.06 -0.03 -8.47
C GLN A 181 -2.13 0.25 -9.97
N ASP A 182 -3.25 0.80 -10.43
CA ASP A 182 -3.46 1.20 -11.83
C ASP A 182 -2.61 2.43 -12.15
N ASP A 183 -2.64 3.45 -11.29
CA ASP A 183 -1.82 4.66 -11.43
C ASP A 183 -0.32 4.33 -11.36
N LEU A 184 0.07 3.42 -10.45
CA LEU A 184 1.44 2.90 -10.35
C LEU A 184 1.90 2.21 -11.64
N PHE A 185 1.00 1.57 -12.40
CA PHE A 185 1.35 0.92 -13.66
C PHE A 185 1.67 1.94 -14.77
N LEU A 186 0.99 3.09 -14.74
CA LEU A 186 1.13 4.14 -15.74
C LEU A 186 2.18 5.19 -15.39
N ALA A 187 2.55 5.32 -14.11
CA ALA A 187 3.46 6.33 -13.62
C ALA A 187 4.91 6.14 -14.12
N ASP A 188 5.58 7.25 -14.40
CA ASP A 188 7.04 7.27 -14.56
C ASP A 188 7.71 7.26 -13.18
N MET A 189 7.99 6.06 -12.68
CA MET A 189 8.59 5.86 -11.37
C MET A 189 9.99 6.44 -11.25
N LYS A 190 10.74 6.57 -12.34
CA LYS A 190 12.08 7.16 -12.31
C LYS A 190 12.01 8.68 -12.19
N ALA A 191 11.07 9.32 -12.89
CA ALA A 191 10.80 10.74 -12.72
C ALA A 191 10.37 11.07 -11.28
N ILE A 192 9.50 10.23 -10.70
CA ILE A 192 9.06 10.39 -9.30
C ILE A 192 10.25 10.23 -8.35
N GLU A 193 11.08 9.19 -8.50
CA GLU A 193 12.27 9.01 -7.66
C GLU A 193 13.23 10.20 -7.75
N ASN A 194 13.54 10.64 -8.98
CA ASN A 194 14.47 11.76 -9.22
C ASN A 194 13.95 13.10 -8.65
N SER A 195 12.63 13.25 -8.46
CA SER A 195 12.06 14.44 -7.85
C SER A 195 12.26 14.52 -6.33
N GLY A 196 12.67 13.41 -5.68
CA GLY A 196 12.83 13.33 -4.23
C GLY A 196 11.53 13.24 -3.44
N LEU A 197 10.39 13.04 -4.10
CA LEU A 197 9.08 12.88 -3.46
C LEU A 197 9.03 11.60 -2.61
N HIS A 198 8.20 11.65 -1.56
CA HIS A 198 7.77 10.44 -0.86
C HIS A 198 6.65 9.76 -1.65
N ILE A 199 6.51 8.44 -1.53
CA ILE A 199 5.41 7.68 -2.16
C ILE A 199 4.71 6.76 -1.16
N GLY A 200 3.39 6.86 -1.11
CA GLY A 200 2.52 5.87 -0.51
C GLY A 200 1.88 5.01 -1.59
N LEU A 201 1.80 3.69 -1.37
CA LEU A 201 1.11 2.78 -2.28
C LEU A 201 -0.07 2.12 -1.60
N SER A 202 -1.22 2.08 -2.27
CA SER A 202 -2.37 1.28 -1.84
C SER A 202 -2.14 -0.19 -2.19
N SER A 203 -2.42 -1.10 -1.25
CA SER A 203 -2.38 -2.54 -1.45
C SER A 203 -3.61 -3.22 -0.81
N HIS A 204 -4.24 -4.09 -1.59
CA HIS A 204 -5.51 -4.73 -1.28
C HIS A 204 -5.49 -6.25 -1.35
N SER A 205 -4.31 -6.84 -1.53
CA SER A 205 -4.12 -8.28 -1.66
C SER A 205 -2.64 -8.64 -1.43
N TYR A 206 -2.32 -9.93 -1.32
CA TYR A 206 -0.93 -10.39 -1.23
C TYR A 206 -0.13 -10.06 -2.49
N TRP A 207 -0.77 -10.20 -3.66
CA TRP A 207 -0.23 -9.76 -4.93
C TRP A 207 0.16 -8.29 -4.94
N GLU A 208 -0.75 -7.40 -4.54
CA GLU A 208 -0.47 -5.97 -4.54
C GLU A 208 0.62 -5.58 -3.54
N VAL A 209 0.70 -6.29 -2.40
CA VAL A 209 1.80 -6.10 -1.43
C VAL A 209 3.14 -6.52 -2.03
N SER A 210 3.21 -7.71 -2.63
CA SER A 210 4.42 -8.23 -3.31
C SER A 210 4.89 -7.28 -4.42
N ARG A 211 3.96 -6.71 -5.19
CA ARG A 211 4.27 -5.68 -6.18
C ARG A 211 4.77 -4.39 -5.54
N ALA A 212 4.09 -3.90 -4.49
CA ALA A 212 4.42 -2.62 -3.85
C ALA A 212 5.82 -2.61 -3.22
N ILE A 213 6.25 -3.70 -2.56
CA ILE A 213 7.56 -3.75 -1.88
C ILE A 213 8.75 -3.58 -2.83
N ARG A 214 8.60 -3.93 -4.12
CA ARG A 214 9.65 -3.77 -5.14
C ARG A 214 10.05 -2.31 -5.33
N TYR A 215 9.10 -1.40 -5.16
CA TYR A 215 9.33 0.03 -5.31
C TYR A 215 9.96 0.66 -4.05
N LYS A 216 10.12 -0.09 -2.95
CA LYS A 216 10.56 0.41 -1.64
C LYS A 216 9.90 1.75 -1.27
N PRO A 217 8.55 1.80 -1.25
CA PRO A 217 7.81 3.04 -1.03
C PRO A 217 8.05 3.58 0.39
N SER A 218 7.71 4.86 0.59
CA SER A 218 7.75 5.51 1.89
C SER A 218 6.81 4.85 2.92
N TYR A 219 5.68 4.30 2.44
CA TYR A 219 4.76 3.47 3.19
C TYR A 219 3.80 2.67 2.28
N ILE A 220 3.14 1.66 2.84
CA ILE A 220 2.08 0.89 2.17
C ILE A 220 0.77 1.02 2.95
N ALA A 221 -0.31 1.42 2.29
CA ALA A 221 -1.66 1.45 2.85
C ALA A 221 -2.38 0.12 2.53
N CYS A 222 -2.63 -0.67 3.57
CA CYS A 222 -3.21 -1.99 3.50
C CYS A 222 -4.71 -1.95 3.81
N GLY A 223 -5.55 -2.34 2.85
CA GLY A 223 -7.01 -2.34 3.04
C GLY A 223 -7.79 -3.11 1.98
N PRO A 224 -9.12 -3.23 2.11
CA PRO A 224 -9.91 -2.74 3.21
C PRO A 224 -9.78 -3.68 4.42
N ILE A 225 -9.52 -3.12 5.62
CA ILE A 225 -9.42 -3.92 6.85
C ILE A 225 -10.79 -4.40 7.32
N PHE A 226 -11.81 -3.56 7.18
CA PHE A 226 -13.20 -3.87 7.51
C PHE A 226 -14.11 -3.54 6.31
N PRO A 227 -15.38 -4.00 6.30
CA PRO A 227 -16.34 -3.61 5.27
C PRO A 227 -16.41 -2.09 5.09
N THR A 228 -16.38 -1.62 3.84
CA THR A 228 -16.43 -0.20 3.50
C THR A 228 -17.37 0.04 2.32
N LYS A 229 -18.01 1.23 2.30
CA LYS A 229 -18.95 1.65 1.24
C LYS A 229 -18.30 2.59 0.21
N ILE A 230 -17.03 2.99 0.39
CA ILE A 230 -16.40 4.07 -0.38
C ILE A 230 -16.02 3.64 -1.81
N LYS A 231 -15.71 2.36 -2.04
CA LYS A 231 -15.41 1.80 -3.37
C LYS A 231 -15.91 0.35 -3.39
N LYS A 232 -16.72 -0.03 -4.38
CA LYS A 232 -16.89 -1.46 -4.70
C LYS A 232 -15.57 -1.92 -5.29
N MET A 233 -14.92 -2.87 -4.65
CA MET A 233 -13.65 -3.41 -5.10
C MET A 233 -13.80 -4.91 -5.34
N PRO A 234 -13.08 -5.48 -6.31
CA PRO A 234 -13.06 -6.92 -6.52
C PRO A 234 -12.36 -7.66 -5.37
N TRP A 235 -11.62 -6.92 -4.53
CA TRP A 235 -10.82 -7.47 -3.44
C TRP A 235 -11.65 -7.89 -2.23
N ARG A 236 -11.30 -9.03 -1.64
CA ARG A 236 -11.81 -9.45 -0.33
C ARG A 236 -11.40 -8.45 0.76
N ILE A 237 -12.17 -8.45 1.84
CA ILE A 237 -11.75 -7.78 3.08
C ILE A 237 -10.48 -8.49 3.59
N GLN A 238 -9.45 -7.70 3.88
CA GLN A 238 -8.15 -8.21 4.31
C GLN A 238 -8.16 -8.59 5.79
N GLY A 239 -8.90 -7.82 6.60
CA GLY A 239 -9.03 -8.09 8.02
C GLY A 239 -7.77 -7.75 8.82
N VAL A 240 -7.93 -7.76 10.14
CA VAL A 240 -6.87 -7.41 11.10
C VAL A 240 -5.72 -8.42 11.07
N GLN A 241 -5.99 -9.69 10.72
CA GLN A 241 -4.95 -10.73 10.66
C GLN A 241 -3.95 -10.49 9.53
N ASN A 242 -4.40 -10.16 8.32
CA ASN A 242 -3.49 -9.82 7.22
C ASN A 242 -2.71 -8.54 7.52
N LEU A 243 -3.36 -7.51 8.09
CA LEU A 243 -2.64 -6.31 8.52
C LEU A 243 -1.58 -6.62 9.59
N LYS A 244 -1.90 -7.46 10.57
CA LYS A 244 -0.96 -7.91 11.60
C LYS A 244 0.22 -8.66 10.99
N TYR A 245 -0.05 -9.53 10.03
CA TYR A 245 0.97 -10.24 9.29
C TYR A 245 1.87 -9.25 8.52
N TRP A 246 1.31 -8.48 7.60
CA TRP A 246 2.05 -7.51 6.77
C TRP A 246 2.86 -6.52 7.61
N SER A 247 2.27 -5.95 8.66
CA SER A 247 2.97 -5.00 9.51
C SER A 247 4.15 -5.57 10.31
N ARG A 248 4.21 -6.90 10.50
CA ARG A 248 5.34 -7.57 11.15
C ARG A 248 6.44 -7.96 10.18
N VAL A 249 6.04 -8.38 8.99
CA VAL A 249 6.97 -8.97 8.02
C VAL A 249 7.59 -7.94 7.08
N LEU A 250 6.88 -6.84 6.82
CA LEU A 250 7.36 -5.79 5.95
C LEU A 250 8.33 -4.87 6.71
N LYS A 251 9.48 -4.59 6.10
CA LYS A 251 10.44 -3.58 6.58
C LYS A 251 10.03 -2.14 6.22
N ILE A 252 8.85 -1.97 5.61
CA ILE A 252 8.29 -0.70 5.15
C ILE A 252 7.12 -0.34 6.09
N PRO A 253 6.95 0.94 6.47
CA PRO A 253 5.83 1.35 7.30
C PRO A 253 4.49 0.97 6.66
N THR A 254 3.60 0.40 7.44
CA THR A 254 2.29 -0.04 6.98
C THR A 254 1.19 0.78 7.63
N VAL A 255 0.11 1.03 6.90
CA VAL A 255 -1.06 1.71 7.43
C VAL A 255 -2.32 0.91 7.17
N GLY A 256 -3.12 0.66 8.20
CA GLY A 256 -4.46 0.11 8.01
C GLY A 256 -5.41 1.14 7.41
N ILE A 257 -6.16 0.76 6.38
CA ILE A 257 -7.21 1.59 5.77
C ILE A 257 -8.46 0.77 5.42
N GLY A 258 -9.62 1.42 5.41
CA GLY A 258 -10.89 0.85 4.94
C GLY A 258 -11.75 0.29 6.07
N GLY A 259 -12.89 0.94 6.30
CA GLY A 259 -13.88 0.56 7.31
C GLY A 259 -13.44 0.76 8.77
N ILE A 260 -12.31 1.43 9.01
CA ILE A 260 -11.81 1.73 10.36
C ILE A 260 -12.69 2.81 11.00
N SER A 261 -13.12 2.56 12.22
CA SER A 261 -13.96 3.44 13.05
C SER A 261 -13.48 3.38 14.50
N LEU A 262 -14.04 4.24 15.37
CA LEU A 262 -13.70 4.21 16.80
C LEU A 262 -14.09 2.89 17.49
N SER A 263 -15.12 2.18 17.00
CA SER A 263 -15.56 0.93 17.61
C SER A 263 -14.60 -0.24 17.34
N ASN A 264 -13.96 -0.27 16.18
CA ASN A 264 -13.03 -1.33 15.78
C ASN A 264 -11.54 -0.93 15.83
N LEU A 265 -11.23 0.33 16.16
CA LEU A 265 -9.86 0.85 16.25
C LEU A 265 -8.96 0.02 17.17
N HIS A 266 -9.53 -0.50 18.27
CA HIS A 266 -8.82 -1.29 19.24
C HIS A 266 -8.25 -2.60 18.66
N GLU A 267 -8.88 -3.17 17.64
CA GLU A 267 -8.39 -4.38 16.96
C GLU A 267 -7.17 -4.06 16.09
N VAL A 268 -7.23 -2.94 15.36
CA VAL A 268 -6.12 -2.48 14.51
C VAL A 268 -4.88 -2.14 15.33
N LYS A 269 -5.07 -1.59 16.53
CA LYS A 269 -3.97 -1.28 17.47
C LYS A 269 -3.24 -2.50 18.02
N LYS A 270 -3.86 -3.68 17.99
CA LYS A 270 -3.20 -4.96 18.35
C LYS A 270 -2.26 -5.48 17.25
N THR A 271 -2.21 -4.79 16.10
CA THR A 271 -1.25 -5.07 15.02
C THR A 271 0.02 -4.24 15.22
N SER A 272 1.03 -4.50 14.40
CA SER A 272 2.27 -3.71 14.37
C SER A 272 2.21 -2.60 13.32
N CYS A 273 1.04 -2.32 12.73
CA CYS A 273 0.95 -1.33 11.66
C CYS A 273 1.31 0.04 12.20
N SER A 274 2.02 0.84 11.39
CA SER A 274 2.61 2.10 11.79
C SER A 274 1.57 3.20 11.98
N GLY A 275 0.44 3.16 11.27
CA GLY A 275 -0.63 4.16 11.37
C GLY A 275 -1.99 3.64 10.91
N ILE A 276 -3.00 4.51 10.96
CA ILE A 276 -4.31 4.26 10.33
C ILE A 276 -4.71 5.41 9.41
N SER A 277 -5.53 5.09 8.41
CA SER A 277 -6.14 6.10 7.54
C SER A 277 -7.65 6.12 7.66
N ILE A 278 -8.20 7.34 7.65
CA ILE A 278 -9.64 7.59 7.71
C ILE A 278 -10.09 8.55 6.61
N ILE A 279 -11.24 8.26 6.01
CA ILE A 279 -11.83 9.07 4.93
C ILE A 279 -13.21 9.57 5.34
N SER A 280 -14.22 8.69 5.33
CA SER A 280 -15.62 9.06 5.62
C SER A 280 -15.79 9.69 7.00
N ALA A 281 -15.01 9.27 8.00
CA ALA A 281 -15.04 9.87 9.33
C ALA A 281 -14.70 11.37 9.32
N ILE A 282 -13.89 11.83 8.36
CA ILE A 282 -13.53 13.24 8.22
C ILE A 282 -14.46 13.93 7.23
N VAL A 283 -14.58 13.38 6.02
CA VAL A 283 -15.36 13.98 4.93
C VAL A 283 -16.84 14.18 5.29
N GLN A 284 -17.42 13.26 6.07
CA GLN A 284 -18.85 13.31 6.45
C GLN A 284 -19.08 13.93 7.84
N SER A 285 -18.03 14.41 8.51
CA SER A 285 -18.18 14.97 9.85
C SER A 285 -18.66 16.43 9.82
N LYS A 286 -19.63 16.76 10.70
CA LYS A 286 -20.01 18.15 10.98
C LYS A 286 -18.91 18.93 11.71
N HIS A 287 -17.98 18.21 12.37
CA HIS A 287 -16.88 18.80 13.13
C HIS A 287 -15.55 18.07 12.83
N PRO A 288 -15.01 18.19 11.60
CA PRO A 288 -13.85 17.40 11.15
C PRO A 288 -12.66 17.45 12.10
N ARG A 289 -12.30 18.66 12.60
CA ARG A 289 -11.18 18.84 13.56
C ARG A 289 -11.39 18.06 14.86
N LYS A 290 -12.60 18.12 15.44
CA LYS A 290 -12.93 17.36 16.66
C LYS A 290 -12.89 15.86 16.40
N THR A 291 -13.41 15.42 15.26
CA THR A 291 -13.37 14.01 14.88
C THR A 291 -11.94 13.52 14.70
N PHE A 292 -11.08 14.26 14.00
CA PHE A 292 -9.66 13.94 13.85
C PHE A 292 -8.97 13.81 15.23
N ASN A 293 -9.10 14.81 16.09
CA ASN A 293 -8.48 14.81 17.41
C ASN A 293 -8.93 13.61 18.27
N LEU A 294 -10.19 13.21 18.15
CA LEU A 294 -10.72 12.02 18.83
C LEU A 294 -10.05 10.74 18.31
N PHE A 295 -9.96 10.55 17.00
CA PHE A 295 -9.26 9.41 16.42
C PHE A 295 -7.78 9.39 16.81
N GLU A 296 -7.09 10.53 16.71
CA GLU A 296 -5.66 10.65 17.05
C GLU A 296 -5.39 10.36 18.53
N SER A 297 -6.25 10.86 19.42
CA SER A 297 -6.18 10.57 20.85
C SER A 297 -6.38 9.08 21.13
N GLN A 298 -7.41 8.46 20.52
CA GLN A 298 -7.69 7.04 20.70
C GLN A 298 -6.62 6.14 20.07
N TRP A 299 -5.99 6.56 18.97
CA TRP A 299 -4.87 5.86 18.34
C TRP A 299 -3.65 5.83 19.25
N LYS A 300 -3.28 6.99 19.84
CA LYS A 300 -2.10 7.13 20.72
C LYS A 300 -2.26 6.43 22.07
N LYS A 301 -3.46 6.47 22.66
CA LYS A 301 -3.75 5.79 23.93
C LYS A 301 -3.38 4.31 23.78
N HIS A 302 -2.65 3.66 24.70
CA HIS A 302 -2.27 2.23 24.65
C HIS A 302 -1.21 1.77 23.62
N ARG A 303 -0.65 2.63 22.76
CA ARG A 303 0.48 2.21 21.91
C ARG A 303 1.79 2.09 22.70
N HIS A 304 1.94 2.88 23.76
CA HIS A 304 3.13 2.92 24.60
C HIS A 304 3.20 1.81 25.66
N GLU A 305 2.20 0.93 25.76
CA GLU A 305 2.18 -0.19 26.72
C GLU A 305 2.74 -1.51 26.14
N HIS A 306 2.99 -1.57 24.83
CA HIS A 306 3.36 -2.81 24.11
C HIS A 306 4.71 -2.74 23.36
N ILE A 307 5.52 -1.72 23.63
CA ILE A 307 6.88 -1.54 23.06
C ILE A 307 7.96 -1.77 24.15
N GLY A 308 7.57 -2.30 25.32
CA GLY A 308 8.48 -2.73 26.40
C GLY A 308 8.80 -4.21 26.33
#